data_AF-A0A817A634-F1
#
_entry.id   AF-A0A817A634-F1
#
_cell.length_a   1.000
_cell.length_b   1.000
_cell.length_c   1.000
_cell.angle_alpha   90.00
_cell.angle_beta   90.00
_cell.angle_gamma   90.00
#
_symmetry.space_group_name_H-M   'P 1'
#
loop_
_entity.id
_entity.type
_entity.pdbx_description
1 polymer ?
#
loop_
_entity_poly.entity_id
_entity_poly.type
_entity_poly.pdbx_seq_one_letter_code
_entity_poly.pdbx_strand_id
1 'polypeptide(L)'
;MYKDINLSYIGGKSSNDYSRQVLRAIFSVEELSSSILPPGRQPFIRKPLDSGRFDFLHDAMRVKYPISADCYDEFYGKLARPTLVDFLVDERKRHRKSTSTQSSISLS
;
A
#
# COMPACT_ATOMS: atom_id res chain seq x y z
N MET A 1 9.94 11.57 8.50
CA MET A 1 9.86 10.15 8.91
C MET A 1 9.52 9.15 7.80
N TYR A 2 8.67 9.43 6.79
CA TYR A 2 8.63 8.57 5.57
C TYR A 2 9.59 9.05 4.46
N LYS A 3 9.91 10.36 4.44
CA LYS A 3 10.89 10.96 3.52
C LYS A 3 12.33 10.48 3.74
N ASP A 4 12.58 9.81 4.87
CA ASP A 4 13.88 9.27 5.26
C ASP A 4 14.02 7.78 4.88
N ILE A 5 12.98 7.17 4.29
CA ILE A 5 13.01 5.79 3.82
C ILE A 5 13.99 5.69 2.65
N ASN A 6 15.05 4.89 2.84
CA ASN A 6 15.98 4.62 1.77
C ASN A 6 15.44 3.53 0.82
N LEU A 7 14.96 3.96 -0.34
CA LEU A 7 14.37 3.12 -1.38
C LEU A 7 15.32 2.04 -1.91
N SER A 8 16.65 2.22 -1.82
CA SER A 8 17.62 1.23 -2.33
C SER A 8 17.58 -0.09 -1.58
N TYR A 9 17.11 -0.08 -0.32
CA TYR A 9 16.97 -1.29 0.49
C TYR A 9 15.63 -2.00 0.30
N ILE A 10 14.69 -1.39 -0.45
CA ILE A 10 13.40 -2.00 -0.72
C ILE A 10 13.51 -2.93 -1.94
N GLY A 11 13.54 -4.23 -1.63
CA GLY A 11 13.47 -5.28 -2.64
C GLY A 11 12.11 -5.36 -3.33
N GLY A 12 12.05 -6.10 -4.43
CA GLY A 12 10.80 -6.41 -5.12
C GLY A 12 11.06 -7.13 -6.44
N LYS A 13 10.48 -8.32 -6.61
CA LYS A 13 10.70 -9.16 -7.81
C LYS A 13 9.89 -8.70 -9.02
N SER A 14 8.85 -7.90 -8.79
CA SER A 14 7.98 -7.29 -9.80
C SER A 14 7.52 -5.91 -9.36
N SER A 15 6.91 -5.13 -10.25
CA SER A 15 6.33 -3.82 -9.93
C SER A 15 5.26 -3.92 -8.84
N ASN A 16 4.46 -4.98 -8.86
CA ASN A 16 3.44 -5.25 -7.85
C ASN A 16 4.05 -5.63 -6.50
N ASP A 17 5.11 -6.43 -6.48
CA ASP A 17 5.81 -6.79 -5.25
C ASP A 17 6.52 -5.58 -4.64
N TYR A 18 7.22 -4.80 -5.47
CA TYR A 18 7.90 -3.59 -5.03
C TYR A 18 6.92 -2.55 -4.46
N SER A 19 5.81 -2.26 -5.14
CA SER A 19 4.81 -1.30 -4.64
C SER A 19 4.21 -1.73 -3.29
N ARG A 20 4.00 -3.04 -3.06
CA ARG A 20 3.56 -3.56 -1.76
C ARG A 20 4.60 -3.36 -0.66
N GLN A 21 5.88 -3.60 -0.96
CA GLN A 21 6.96 -3.40 0.02
C GLN A 21 7.16 -1.92 0.36
N VAL A 22 7.07 -1.04 -0.64
CA VAL A 22 7.07 0.41 -0.44
C VAL A 22 5.90 0.83 0.45
N LEU A 23 4.68 0.34 0.19
CA LEU A 23 3.52 0.62 1.04
C LEU A 23 3.72 0.16 2.49
N ARG A 24 4.29 -1.02 2.72
CA ARG A 24 4.60 -1.52 4.08
C ARG A 24 5.71 -0.74 4.79
N ALA A 25 6.59 -0.08 4.04
CA ALA A 25 7.61 0.79 4.61
C ALA A 25 7.04 2.16 5.02
N ILE A 26 6.03 2.66 4.30
CA ILE A 26 5.45 4.01 4.51
C ILE A 26 4.28 4.00 5.50
N PHE A 27 3.50 2.92 5.50
CA PHE A 27 2.27 2.80 6.28
C PHE A 27 2.34 1.61 7.23
N SER A 28 1.79 1.79 8.42
CA SER A 28 1.61 0.71 9.38
C SER A 28 0.59 -0.33 8.87
N VAL A 29 0.65 -1.54 9.41
CA VAL A 29 -0.33 -2.61 9.11
C VAL A 29 -1.74 -2.15 9.47
N GLU A 30 -1.90 -1.39 10.56
CA GLU A 30 -3.19 -0.84 10.98
C GLU A 30 -3.76 0.11 9.91
N GLU A 31 -2.95 1.05 9.42
CA GLU A 31 -3.35 1.96 8.35
C GLU A 31 -3.69 1.21 7.06
N LEU A 32 -2.84 0.27 6.62
CA LEU A 32 -3.10 -0.52 5.40
C LEU A 32 -4.39 -1.35 5.52
N SER A 33 -4.68 -1.89 6.70
CA SER A 33 -5.88 -2.72 6.93
C SER A 33 -7.18 -1.92 7.02
N SER A 34 -7.11 -0.68 7.51
CA SER A 34 -8.27 0.17 7.78
C SER A 34 -8.56 1.22 6.69
N SER A 35 -7.60 1.44 5.78
CA SER A 35 -7.71 2.46 4.74
C SER A 35 -8.09 1.93 3.34
N ILE A 36 -8.27 2.88 2.41
CA ILE A 36 -8.46 2.68 0.96
C ILE A 36 -7.44 3.52 0.17
N LEU A 37 -7.21 3.21 -1.11
CA LEU A 37 -6.33 4.01 -1.96
C LEU A 37 -6.98 5.36 -2.34
N PRO A 38 -6.24 6.48 -2.39
CA PRO A 38 -6.71 7.74 -2.94
C PRO A 38 -6.86 7.69 -4.49
N PRO A 39 -7.74 8.51 -5.13
CA PRO A 39 -8.80 9.31 -4.53
C PRO A 39 -10.05 8.42 -4.34
N GLY A 40 -10.00 7.46 -3.43
CA GLY A 40 -11.14 6.60 -3.12
C GLY A 40 -12.28 7.43 -2.53
N ARG A 41 -13.32 7.70 -3.33
CA ARG A 41 -14.57 8.30 -2.86
C ARG A 41 -15.48 7.19 -2.35
N GLN A 42 -15.17 6.62 -1.18
CA GLN A 42 -16.20 5.90 -0.41
C GLN A 42 -16.52 6.72 0.85
N PRO A 43 -17.59 7.54 0.81
CA PRO A 43 -17.85 8.54 1.83
C PRO A 43 -18.15 8.02 3.24
N PHE A 44 -18.36 6.71 3.44
CA PHE A 44 -18.94 6.21 4.71
C PHE A 44 -18.24 5.01 5.37
N ILE A 45 -17.19 4.42 4.79
CA ILE A 45 -16.68 3.14 5.31
C ILE A 45 -15.21 3.21 5.73
N ARG A 46 -14.33 3.89 4.98
CA ARG A 46 -12.89 3.90 5.26
C ARG A 46 -12.21 5.19 4.85
N LYS A 47 -11.24 5.63 5.66
CA LYS A 47 -10.40 6.79 5.35
C LYS A 47 -9.40 6.44 4.24
N PRO A 48 -9.18 7.31 3.24
CA PRO A 48 -8.10 7.12 2.28
C PRO A 48 -6.74 7.14 2.99
N LEU A 49 -5.76 6.45 2.43
CA LEU A 49 -4.36 6.62 2.82
C LEU A 49 -3.97 8.10 2.64
N ASP A 50 -3.07 8.57 3.50
CA ASP A 50 -2.54 9.93 3.41
C ASP A 50 -1.95 10.19 2.02
N SER A 51 -2.47 11.22 1.34
CA SER A 51 -2.13 11.50 -0.05
C SER A 51 -0.66 11.85 -0.23
N GLY A 52 -0.05 12.61 0.69
CA GLY A 52 1.36 12.99 0.59
C GLY A 52 2.32 11.80 0.74
N ARG A 53 1.99 10.82 1.60
CA ARG A 53 2.69 9.54 1.69
C ARG A 53 2.42 8.63 0.50
N PHE A 54 1.22 8.71 -0.07
CA PHE A 54 0.86 7.95 -1.25
C PHE A 54 1.54 8.47 -2.52
N ASP A 55 1.74 9.78 -2.65
CA ASP A 55 2.51 10.38 -3.73
C ASP A 55 3.98 9.93 -3.69
N PHE A 56 4.53 9.70 -2.51
CA PHE A 56 5.87 9.10 -2.37
C PHE A 56 5.95 7.67 -2.93
N LEU A 57 4.88 6.87 -2.88
CA LEU A 57 4.83 5.59 -3.59
C LEU A 57 4.96 5.81 -5.10
N HIS A 58 4.27 6.82 -5.65
CA HIS A 58 4.36 7.12 -7.08
C HIS A 58 5.77 7.52 -7.49
N ASP A 59 6.42 8.38 -6.70
CA ASP A 59 7.80 8.78 -6.95
C ASP A 59 8.74 7.57 -6.88
N ALA A 60 8.58 6.70 -5.88
CA ALA A 60 9.37 5.47 -5.75
C ALA A 60 9.17 4.52 -6.94
N MET A 61 7.95 4.40 -7.46
CA MET A 61 7.63 3.60 -8.64
C MET A 61 8.26 4.18 -9.90
N ARG A 62 8.21 5.51 -10.09
CA ARG A 62 8.83 6.20 -11.24
C ARG A 62 10.35 6.08 -11.26
N VAL A 63 11.00 6.16 -10.09
CA VAL A 63 12.45 5.98 -9.97
C VAL A 63 12.87 4.56 -10.33
N LYS A 64 12.11 3.55 -9.88
CA LYS A 64 12.48 2.14 -10.13
C LYS A 64 12.06 1.63 -11.51
N TYR A 65 10.93 2.11 -12.01
CA TYR A 65 10.38 1.77 -13.31
C TYR A 65 10.24 3.07 -14.09
N PRO A 66 11.27 3.45 -14.89
CA PRO A 66 11.24 4.67 -15.70
C PRO A 66 10.27 4.48 -16.87
N ILE A 67 8.98 4.61 -16.55
CA ILE A 67 7.87 4.62 -17.48
C ILE A 67 7.68 6.08 -17.92
N SER A 68 7.42 6.32 -19.21
CA SER A 68 7.09 7.66 -19.71
C SER A 68 5.87 8.21 -18.96
N ALA A 69 5.86 9.52 -18.72
CA ALA A 69 4.77 10.19 -18.01
C ALA A 69 3.40 9.88 -18.65
N ASP A 70 3.36 9.85 -19.98
CA ASP A 70 2.15 9.57 -20.77
C ASP A 70 1.62 8.13 -20.58
N CYS A 71 2.50 7.18 -20.27
CA CYS A 71 2.13 5.78 -20.02
C CYS A 71 1.90 5.48 -18.53
N TYR A 72 2.27 6.40 -17.63
CA TYR A 72 2.22 6.17 -16.20
C TYR A 72 0.79 6.13 -15.66
N ASP A 73 -0.10 7.01 -16.13
CA ASP A 73 -1.51 7.00 -15.74
C ASP A 73 -2.21 5.71 -16.16
N GLU A 74 -1.85 5.16 -17.33
CA GLU A 74 -2.36 3.87 -17.80
C GLU A 74 -1.82 2.71 -16.98
N PHE A 75 -0.50 2.67 -16.77
CA PHE A 75 0.15 1.67 -15.91
C PHE A 75 -0.43 1.68 -14.49
N TYR A 76 -0.54 2.85 -13.89
CA TYR A 76 -1.02 3.00 -12.53
C TYR A 76 -2.53 2.73 -12.44
N GLY A 77 -3.32 3.35 -13.30
CA GLY A 77 -4.78 3.28 -13.28
C GLY A 77 -5.32 1.89 -13.64
N LYS A 78 -4.77 1.24 -14.67
CA LYS A 78 -5.29 -0.04 -15.18
C LYS A 78 -4.61 -1.27 -14.59
N LEU A 79 -3.32 -1.21 -14.25
CA LEU A 79 -2.55 -2.40 -13.85
C LEU A 79 -2.21 -2.41 -12.36
N ALA A 80 -1.63 -1.33 -11.85
CA ALA A 80 -1.15 -1.29 -10.46
C ALA A 80 -2.30 -1.10 -9.46
N ARG A 81 -3.24 -0.18 -9.73
CA ARG A 81 -4.31 0.19 -8.80
C ARG A 81 -5.21 -0.99 -8.39
N PRO A 82 -5.73 -1.84 -9.29
CA PRO A 82 -6.50 -3.02 -8.88
C PRO A 82 -5.69 -3.95 -7.96
N THR A 83 -4.43 -4.21 -8.33
CA THR A 83 -3.52 -5.06 -7.54
C THR A 83 -3.25 -4.49 -6.14
N LEU A 84 -3.19 -3.17 -6.01
CA LEU A 84 -3.02 -2.48 -4.73
C LEU A 84 -4.30 -2.51 -3.89
N VAL A 85 -5.48 -2.47 -4.51
CA VAL A 85 -6.77 -2.65 -3.80
C VAL A 85 -6.85 -4.04 -3.21
N ASP A 86 -6.52 -5.08 -3.99
CA ASP A 86 -6.49 -6.46 -3.51
C ASP A 86 -5.49 -6.63 -2.36
N PHE A 87 -4.33 -5.98 -2.45
CA PHE A 87 -3.35 -5.96 -1.37
C PHE A 87 -3.92 -5.38 -0.06
N LEU A 88 -4.63 -4.25 -0.09
CA LEU A 88 -5.26 -3.69 1.12
C LEU A 88 -6.35 -4.62 1.69
N VAL A 89 -7.06 -5.35 0.84
CA VAL A 89 -8.02 -6.38 1.28
C VAL A 89 -7.28 -7.53 1.98
N ASP A 90 -6.14 -7.96 1.46
CA ASP A 90 -5.35 -9.04 2.05
C ASP A 90 -4.68 -8.61 3.37
N GLU A 91 -4.14 -7.40 3.46
CA GLU A 91 -3.64 -6.84 4.72
C GLU A 91 -4.75 -6.79 5.78
N ARG A 92 -6.00 -6.46 5.38
CA ARG A 92 -7.15 -6.52 6.29
C ARG A 92 -7.47 -7.93 6.78
N LYS A 93 -7.45 -8.92 5.88
CA LYS A 93 -7.66 -10.33 6.27
C LYS A 93 -6.55 -10.78 7.23
N ARG A 94 -5.29 -10.41 6.94
CA ARG A 94 -4.12 -10.74 7.76
C ARG A 94 -4.21 -10.10 9.14
N HIS A 95 -4.56 -8.82 9.22
CA HIS A 95 -4.74 -8.11 10.48
C HIS A 95 -5.83 -8.76 11.33
N ARG A 96 -7.01 -9.05 10.75
CA ARG A 96 -8.11 -9.76 11.44
C ARG A 96 -7.70 -11.14 11.97
N LYS A 97 -6.93 -11.90 11.19
CA LYS A 97 -6.43 -13.22 11.63
C LYS A 97 -5.48 -13.08 12.81
N SER A 98 -4.56 -12.11 12.76
CA SER A 98 -3.61 -11.82 13.84
C SER A 98 -4.33 -11.43 15.13
N THR A 99 -5.31 -10.53 15.06
CA THR A 99 -6.06 -10.08 16.24
C THR A 99 -6.94 -11.20 16.82
N SER A 100 -7.55 -12.03 15.97
CA SER A 100 -8.35 -13.18 16.42
C SER A 100 -7.53 -14.21 17.21
N THR A 101 -6.31 -14.51 16.74
CA THR A 101 -5.39 -15.40 17.46
C THR A 101 -4.91 -14.80 18.78
N GLN A 102 -4.67 -13.49 18.85
CA GLN A 102 -4.24 -12.82 20.07
C GLN A 102 -5.32 -12.79 21.17
N SER A 103 -6.59 -12.62 20.78
CA SER A 103 -7.74 -12.74 21.69
C SER A 103 -7.95 -14.17 22.22
N SER A 104 -7.45 -15.18 21.51
CA SER A 104 -7.55 -16.59 21.91
C SER A 104 -6.53 -16.97 22.99
N ILE A 105 -5.40 -16.25 23.08
CA ILE A 105 -4.29 -16.56 23.99
C ILE A 105 -4.46 -15.87 25.34
N SER A 106 -5.28 -14.81 25.43
CA SER A 106 -5.49 -14.02 26.65
C SER A 106 -6.59 -14.59 27.57
N LEU A 107 -7.01 -15.84 27.37
CA LEU A 107 -8.09 -16.52 28.09
C LEU A 107 -7.62 -17.83 28.77
N SER A 108 -6.31 -17.98 29.00
CA SER A 108 -5.72 -19.12 29.71
C SER A 108 -5.04 -18.69 31.00
#